data_AF-A0A2P1BNX7-F1
#
_entry.id   AF-A0A2P1BNX7-F1
#
_cell.length_a   1.000
_cell.length_b   1.000
_cell.length_c   1.000
_cell.angle_alpha   90.00
_cell.angle_beta   90.00
_cell.angle_gamma   90.00
#
_symmetry.space_group_name_H-M   'P 1'
#
loop_
_entity.id
_entity.type
_entity.pdbx_description
1 polymer ?
#
loop_
_entity_poly.entity_id
_entity_poly.type
_entity_poly.pdbx_seq_one_letter_code
_entity_poly.pdbx_strand_id
1 'polypeptide(L)' 'METMPTSWLDEASGAGNPDEQNYPVRGSIPDTSAALDSRIYFDQNGVLSKRFGLTAVPARITPAPSGERLNIETFL' A
#
# COMPACT_ATOMS: atom_id res chain seq x y z
N MET A 1 -8.67 -17.39 -22.51
CA MET A 1 -8.80 -17.18 -21.06
C MET A 1 -7.65 -17.93 -20.43
N GLU A 2 -6.69 -17.20 -19.84
CA GLU A 2 -5.52 -17.80 -19.22
C GLU A 2 -5.85 -18.14 -17.77
N THR A 3 -5.67 -19.40 -17.39
CA THR A 3 -5.99 -19.92 -16.06
C THR A 3 -4.77 -19.83 -15.16
N MET A 4 -4.91 -19.27 -13.96
CA MET A 4 -3.82 -19.16 -12.99
C MET A 4 -3.46 -20.51 -12.37
N PRO A 5 -2.17 -20.77 -12.07
CA PRO A 5 -1.72 -22.04 -11.49
C PRO A 5 -2.10 -22.18 -10.02
N THR A 6 -2.48 -23.40 -9.63
CA THR A 6 -2.96 -23.78 -8.29
C THR A 6 -1.96 -23.51 -7.17
N SER A 7 -0.67 -23.42 -7.46
CA SER A 7 0.38 -23.10 -6.49
C SER A 7 0.23 -21.71 -5.84
N TRP A 8 -0.56 -20.82 -6.45
CA TRP A 8 -0.83 -19.48 -5.92
C TRP A 8 -1.92 -19.45 -4.85
N LEU A 9 -2.71 -20.53 -4.71
CA LEU A 9 -3.71 -20.65 -3.65
C LEU A 9 -3.10 -20.98 -2.29
N ASP A 10 -2.01 -21.75 -2.27
CA ASP A 10 -1.33 -22.17 -1.03
C ASP A 10 -0.53 -21.01 -0.37
N GLU A 11 -0.10 -20.01 -1.15
CA GLU A 11 0.53 -18.79 -0.63
C GLU A 11 -0.50 -17.77 -0.08
N ALA A 12 -1.75 -17.86 -0.51
CA ALA A 12 -2.84 -16.96 -0.09
C ALA A 12 -3.57 -17.44 1.17
N SER A 13 -3.31 -18.67 1.66
CA SER A 13 -4.09 -19.30 2.74
C SER A 13 -3.67 -18.89 4.16
N GLY A 14 -3.42 -17.60 4.38
CA GLY A 14 -3.48 -16.99 5.71
C GLY A 14 -4.87 -16.42 5.90
N ALA A 15 -5.75 -17.16 6.58
CA ALA A 15 -7.19 -16.94 6.66
C ALA A 15 -7.62 -15.49 7.00
N GLY A 16 -8.33 -14.86 6.06
CA GLY A 16 -9.10 -13.62 6.22
C GLY A 16 -10.27 -13.64 5.24
N ASN A 17 -11.42 -13.13 5.67
CA ASN A 17 -12.71 -12.98 4.99
C ASN A 17 -12.72 -13.19 3.44
N PRO A 18 -13.61 -14.02 2.83
CA PRO A 18 -13.71 -14.18 1.37
C PRO A 18 -13.97 -12.89 0.57
N ASP A 19 -14.37 -11.80 1.23
CA ASP A 19 -14.50 -10.47 0.63
C ASP A 19 -13.15 -9.71 0.53
N GLU A 20 -12.09 -10.24 1.13
CA GLU A 20 -10.75 -9.64 1.14
C GLU A 20 -9.94 -10.17 -0.06
N GLN A 21 -9.90 -9.38 -1.12
CA GLN A 21 -9.23 -9.75 -2.37
C GLN A 21 -7.71 -9.64 -2.18
N ASN A 22 -7.06 -10.77 -1.89
CA ASN A 22 -5.61 -10.84 -1.69
C ASN A 22 -4.87 -10.89 -3.04
N TYR A 23 -4.16 -9.82 -3.38
CA TYR A 23 -3.31 -9.75 -4.57
C TYR A 23 -1.84 -9.98 -4.16
N PRO A 24 -1.25 -11.15 -4.48
CA PRO A 24 0.16 -11.41 -4.19
C PRO A 24 1.06 -10.42 -4.94
N VAL A 25 1.93 -9.73 -4.19
CA VAL A 25 2.95 -8.82 -4.72
C VAL A 25 4.28 -9.54 -4.70
N ARG A 26 5.07 -9.47 -5.79
CA ARG A 26 6.44 -10.01 -5.81
C ARG A 26 7.33 -9.18 -4.88
N GLY A 27 7.65 -9.72 -3.71
CA GLY A 27 8.58 -9.12 -2.74
C GLY A 27 8.23 -9.49 -1.30
N SER A 28 9.22 -9.45 -0.41
CA SER A 28 9.00 -9.65 1.03
C SER A 28 8.67 -8.31 1.68
N ILE A 29 7.40 -8.12 2.07
CA ILE A 29 6.93 -6.91 2.77
C ILE A 29 7.63 -6.76 4.13
N PRO A 30 7.84 -7.83 4.94
CA PRO A 30 8.60 -7.71 6.18
C PRO A 30 10.03 -7.21 5.95
N ASP A 31 10.75 -7.79 4.99
CA ASP A 31 12.14 -7.39 4.71
C ASP A 31 12.23 -5.97 4.14
N THR A 32 11.27 -5.60 3.29
CA THR A 32 11.17 -4.24 2.74
C THR A 32 10.86 -3.22 3.84
N SER A 33 9.93 -3.54 4.74
CA SER A 33 9.58 -2.68 5.88
C SER A 33 10.76 -2.51 6.84
N ALA A 34 11.49 -3.59 7.10
CA ALA A 34 12.69 -3.57 7.94
C ALA A 34 13.82 -2.75 7.30
N ALA A 35 14.03 -2.89 5.98
CA ALA A 35 15.05 -2.14 5.26
C ALA A 35 14.73 -0.64 5.14
N LEU A 36 13.44 -0.27 5.05
CA LEU A 36 13.00 1.13 4.95
C LEU A 36 12.94 1.84 6.31
N ASP A 37 13.03 1.11 7.44
CA ASP A 37 12.78 1.63 8.80
C ASP A 37 11.49 2.49 8.85
N SER A 38 10.49 2.08 8.06
CA SER A 38 9.30 2.87 7.81
C SER A 38 8.08 1.98 7.73
N ARG A 39 6.95 2.50 8.20
CA ARG A 39 5.67 1.79 8.11
C ARG A 39 5.10 1.88 6.70
N ILE A 40 4.79 0.74 6.11
CA ILE A 40 4.12 0.63 4.82
C ILE A 40 2.61 0.45 5.05
N TYR A 41 1.79 1.22 4.32
CA TYR A 41 0.33 1.11 4.34
C TYR A 41 -0.17 0.63 2.98
N PHE A 42 -1.03 -0.38 2.99
CA PHE A 42 -1.72 -0.84 1.79
C PHE A 42 -3.02 -0.04 1.62
N ASP A 43 -3.16 0.65 0.50
CA ASP A 43 -4.31 1.51 0.21
C ASP A 43 -5.14 0.96 -0.96
N GLN A 44 -5.49 -0.33 -0.90
CA GLN A 44 -6.15 -1.05 -2.01
C GLN A 44 -7.45 -0.39 -2.50
N ASN A 45 -8.19 0.31 -1.63
CA ASN A 45 -9.43 1.02 -1.96
C ASN A 45 -9.25 2.53 -2.17
N GLY A 46 -8.00 3.03 -2.14
CA GLY A 46 -7.66 4.44 -2.28
C GLY A 46 -8.18 5.34 -1.16
N VAL A 47 -8.48 4.78 0.02
CA VAL A 47 -9.04 5.51 1.17
C VAL A 47 -8.05 6.55 1.68
N LEU A 48 -6.78 6.17 1.85
CA LEU A 48 -5.72 7.08 2.29
C LEU A 48 -5.39 8.10 1.21
N SER A 49 -5.26 7.66 -0.04
CA SER A 49 -4.95 8.52 -1.19
C SER A 49 -6.01 9.60 -1.37
N LYS A 50 -7.30 9.26 -1.26
CA LYS A 50 -8.40 10.24 -1.29
C LYS A 50 -8.37 11.17 -0.09
N ARG A 51 -8.14 10.65 1.12
CA ARG A 51 -8.11 11.45 2.35
C ARG A 51 -6.97 12.47 2.34
N PHE A 52 -5.82 12.10 1.78
CA PHE A 52 -4.69 12.99 1.59
C PHE A 52 -4.76 13.77 0.26
N GLY A 53 -5.75 13.54 -0.61
CA GLY A 53 -5.81 14.24 -1.90
C GLY A 53 -4.61 13.97 -2.81
N LEU A 54 -4.00 12.79 -2.74
CA LEU A 54 -2.90 12.39 -3.61
C LEU A 54 -3.42 12.21 -5.04
N THR A 55 -2.88 13.01 -5.96
CA THR A 55 -3.28 13.02 -7.38
C THR A 55 -2.17 12.57 -8.33
N ALA A 56 -0.93 12.45 -7.84
CA ALA A 56 0.24 11.99 -8.58
C ALA A 56 1.23 11.28 -7.65
N VAL A 57 2.13 10.48 -8.23
CA VAL A 57 3.24 9.79 -7.55
C VAL A 57 4.55 9.97 -8.34
N PRO A 58 5.73 10.02 -7.67
CA PRO A 58 5.89 9.97 -6.22
C PRO A 58 5.40 11.26 -5.53
N ALA A 59 4.97 11.12 -4.28
CA ALA A 59 4.52 12.23 -3.44
C ALA A 59 5.11 12.11 -2.03
N ARG A 60 5.33 13.26 -1.38
CA ARG A 60 5.83 13.37 0.00
C ARG A 60 4.82 14.13 0.85
N ILE A 61 4.49 13.57 2.01
CA ILE A 61 3.62 14.19 3.01
C ILE A 61 4.46 14.57 4.22
N THR A 62 4.36 15.81 4.69
CA THR A 62 5.02 16.29 5.91
C THR A 62 4.05 17.06 6.80
N PRO A 63 4.27 17.15 8.11
CA PRO A 63 3.53 18.08 8.95
C PRO A 63 3.80 19.52 8.51
N ALA A 64 2.75 20.34 8.40
CA ALA A 64 2.94 21.78 8.28
C ALA A 64 3.56 22.33 9.57
N PRO A 65 4.29 23.45 9.54
CA PRO A 65 4.92 24.04 10.73
C PRO A 65 3.96 24.31 11.89
N SER A 66 2.66 24.52 11.59
CA SER A 66 1.63 24.71 12.61
C SER A 66 1.23 23.44 13.35
N GLY A 67 1.55 22.25 12.84
CA GLY A 67 1.12 20.96 13.39
C GLY A 67 -0.35 20.60 13.14
N GLU A 68 -1.17 21.53 12.66
CA GLU A 68 -2.61 21.32 12.43
C GLU A 68 -2.94 20.80 11.04
N ARG A 69 -1.99 20.89 10.10
CA ARG A 69 -2.17 20.55 8.69
C ARG A 69 -1.01 19.70 8.18
N LEU A 70 -1.24 19.07 7.03
CA LEU A 70 -0.22 18.33 6.29
C LEU A 70 0.13 19.10 5.01
N ASN A 71 1.42 19.18 4.70
CA ASN A 71 1.93 19.60 3.41
C ASN A 71 2.08 18.38 2.51
N ILE A 72 1.72 18.55 1.24
CA ILE A 72 1.77 17.48 0.24
C ILE A 72 2.50 18.01 -0.97
N GLU A 73 3.59 17.34 -1.31
CA GLU A 73 4.45 17.67 -2.44
C GLU A 73 4.42 16.53 -3.44
N THR A 74 4.17 16.83 -4.71
CA THR A 74 4.28 15.87 -5.82
C THR A 74 5.52 16.20 -6.64
N PHE A 75 6.28 15.18 -7.03
CA PHE A 75 7.46 15.35 -7.87
C PHE A 75 7.06 15.00 -9.31
N LEU A 76 6.89 16.01 -10.15
CA LEU A 76 6.60 15.87 -11.59
C LEU A 76 7.90 15.90 -12.40
#